data_AF-A0A2Z6NGB1-F1
#
_entry.id   AF-A0A2Z6NGB1-F1
#
_cell.length_a   1.000
_cell.length_b   1.000
_cell.length_c   1.000
_cell.angle_alpha   90.00
_cell.angle_beta   90.00
_cell.angle_gamma   90.00
#
_symmetry.space_group_name_H-M   'P 1'
#
loop_
_entity.id
_entity.type
_entity.pdbx_description
1 polymer ?
#
loop_
_entity_poly.entity_id
_entity_poly.type
_entity_poly.pdbx_seq_one_letter_code
_entity_poly.pdbx_strand_id
1 'polypeptide(L)'
;MDIAVRAHLCGWKFIFLNDVKCLCELPETYEAYKKQQHRWHSGPMQLFRLCFVDILRAKISWPKKFNLIFLFFLLRKLILPFYSFTLFCIILPLTMFLPEAELPAWVVCYIPGVMSILGVLPAPRSFPFIVPYLLFENTMSVTKFNAMISGLFRFGSSYEWVVTKKLGRSSETDLVAFEKESEPLMRSNSLLHRSNSDSGIEELSKLELSKIAPKTKKNRLYRKELALAFILLTASVRSLLSAQGIHFYFLLFQGVSFLVVGLDLIGEQVS
;
A
#
# COMPACT_ATOMS: atom_id res chain seq x y z
N MET A 1 7.49 13.70 -6.34
CA MET A 1 8.71 12.95 -6.72
C MET A 1 9.36 13.55 -7.95
N ASP A 2 8.66 13.63 -9.09
CA ASP A 2 9.17 14.21 -10.35
C ASP A 2 9.89 15.56 -10.18
N ILE A 3 9.22 16.56 -9.59
CA ILE A 3 9.81 17.88 -9.30
C ILE A 3 11.10 17.77 -8.47
N ALA A 4 11.13 16.90 -7.46
CA ALA A 4 12.31 16.70 -6.62
C ALA A 4 13.48 16.10 -7.42
N VAL A 5 13.20 15.18 -8.35
CA VAL A 5 14.23 14.65 -9.27
C VAL A 5 14.78 15.77 -10.14
N ARG A 6 13.92 16.57 -10.79
CA ARG A 6 14.36 17.71 -11.61
C ARG A 6 15.21 18.70 -10.81
N ALA A 7 14.75 19.11 -9.63
CA ALA A 7 15.53 19.99 -8.76
C ALA A 7 16.89 19.38 -8.38
N HIS A 8 16.94 18.08 -8.09
CA HIS A 8 18.20 17.38 -7.81
C HIS A 8 19.17 17.41 -9.00
N LEU A 9 18.67 17.22 -10.22
CA LEU A 9 19.47 17.28 -11.45
C LEU A 9 19.99 18.70 -11.72
N CYS A 10 19.27 19.73 -11.29
CA CYS A 10 19.73 21.13 -11.30
C CYS A 10 20.72 21.46 -10.16
N GLY A 11 21.16 20.48 -9.37
CA GLY A 11 22.16 20.68 -8.32
C GLY A 11 21.62 21.17 -6.98
N TRP A 12 20.30 21.20 -6.79
CA TRP A 12 19.70 21.62 -5.53
C TRP A 12 20.06 20.66 -4.39
N LYS A 13 20.24 21.23 -3.19
CA LYS A 13 20.54 20.48 -1.96
C LYS A 13 19.25 20.25 -1.18
N PHE A 14 19.01 19.01 -0.79
CA PHE A 14 17.89 18.63 0.07
C PHE A 14 18.38 18.52 1.51
N ILE A 15 17.67 19.15 2.43
CA ILE A 15 17.91 19.06 3.87
C ILE A 15 16.66 18.41 4.48
N PHE A 16 16.86 17.31 5.19
CA PHE A 16 15.79 16.64 5.93
C PHE A 16 15.83 17.10 7.38
N LEU A 17 14.73 17.68 7.88
CA LEU A 17 14.61 18.18 9.24
C LEU A 17 13.83 17.15 10.07
N ASN A 18 14.52 16.40 10.95
CA ASN A 18 13.91 15.34 11.76
C ASN A 18 12.85 15.85 12.75
N ASP A 19 12.98 17.11 13.18
CA ASP A 19 12.12 17.69 14.22
C ASP A 19 10.82 18.26 13.66
N VAL A 20 10.74 18.47 12.35
CA VAL A 20 9.56 19.00 11.68
C VAL A 20 8.62 17.86 11.32
N LYS A 21 7.45 17.83 11.96
CA LYS A 21 6.43 16.79 11.76
C LYS A 21 5.20 17.39 11.11
N CYS A 22 4.65 16.69 10.11
CA CYS A 22 3.38 17.00 9.48
C CYS A 22 2.42 15.84 9.72
N LEU A 23 1.21 16.14 10.18
CA LEU A 23 0.17 15.13 10.36
C LEU A 23 -0.29 14.65 8.98
N CYS A 24 -0.29 13.33 8.80
CA CYS A 24 -0.71 12.69 7.55
C CYS A 24 -1.99 11.90 7.78
N GLU A 25 -2.95 12.08 6.88
CA GLU A 25 -4.15 11.24 6.84
C GLU A 25 -3.81 9.86 6.27
N LEU A 26 -4.24 8.82 6.97
CA LEU A 26 -4.13 7.45 6.52
C LEU A 26 -5.28 7.09 5.58
N PRO A 27 -5.09 6.13 4.66
CA PRO A 27 -6.19 5.57 3.89
C PRO A 27 -7.16 4.86 4.81
N GLU A 28 -8.45 5.11 4.57
CA GLU A 28 -9.55 4.57 5.38
C GLU A 28 -9.75 3.07 5.15
N THR A 29 -9.59 2.63 3.90
CA THR A 29 -9.88 1.26 3.49
C THR A 29 -8.65 0.61 2.89
N TYR A 30 -8.62 -0.72 2.97
CA TYR A 30 -7.61 -1.54 2.33
C TYR A 30 -7.51 -1.26 0.81
N GLU A 31 -8.65 -1.03 0.14
CA GLU A 31 -8.67 -0.65 -1.28
C GLU A 31 -7.97 0.69 -1.54
N ALA A 32 -8.25 1.72 -0.72
CA ALA A 32 -7.60 3.02 -0.83
C ALA A 32 -6.09 2.89 -0.63
N TYR A 33 -5.66 2.08 0.33
CA TYR A 33 -4.25 1.77 0.55
C TYR A 33 -3.62 1.05 -0.66
N LYS A 34 -4.26 0.02 -1.24
CA LYS A 34 -3.77 -0.65 -2.45
C LYS A 34 -3.61 0.31 -3.63
N LYS A 35 -4.59 1.18 -3.86
CA LYS A 35 -4.53 2.20 -4.92
C LYS A 35 -3.36 3.16 -4.68
N GLN A 36 -3.16 3.59 -3.45
CA GLN A 36 -2.03 4.43 -3.06
C GLN A 36 -0.69 3.72 -3.31
N GLN A 37 -0.53 2.49 -2.85
CA GLN A 37 0.67 1.68 -3.08
C GLN A 37 0.93 1.45 -4.56
N HIS A 38 -0.12 1.17 -5.34
CA HIS A 38 0.00 1.03 -6.78
C HIS A 38 0.60 2.30 -7.41
N ARG A 39 0.04 3.47 -7.11
CA ARG A 39 0.56 4.76 -7.61
C ARG A 39 1.99 5.05 -7.13
N TRP A 40 2.32 4.68 -5.90
CA TRP A 40 3.64 4.89 -5.29
C TRP A 40 4.72 3.96 -5.84
N HIS A 41 4.36 2.92 -6.57
CA HIS A 41 5.29 2.00 -7.24
C HIS A 41 5.29 2.18 -8.76
N SER A 42 4.13 2.33 -9.40
CA SER A 42 4.03 2.54 -10.84
C SER A 42 4.60 3.90 -11.27
N GLY A 43 4.24 4.98 -10.56
CA GLY A 43 4.65 6.34 -10.88
C GLY A 43 6.18 6.53 -10.91
N PRO A 44 6.93 6.08 -9.88
CA PRO A 44 8.38 6.13 -9.91
C PRO A 44 9.01 5.32 -11.04
N MET A 45 8.45 4.17 -11.43
CA MET A 45 8.99 3.36 -12.54
C MET A 45 8.76 4.03 -13.90
N GLN A 46 7.61 4.66 -14.08
CA GLN A 46 7.35 5.50 -15.24
C GLN A 46 8.30 6.71 -15.27
N LEU A 47 8.46 7.39 -14.14
CA LEU A 47 9.38 8.53 -14.01
C LEU A 47 10.82 8.10 -14.34
N PHE A 48 11.28 6.98 -13.80
CA PHE A 48 12.63 6.45 -14.05
C PHE A 48 12.90 6.32 -15.55
N ARG A 49 11.96 5.72 -16.31
CA ARG A 49 12.09 5.61 -17.76
C ARG A 49 12.20 6.96 -18.47
N LEU A 50 11.41 7.94 -18.03
CA LEU A 50 11.36 9.26 -18.65
C LEU A 50 12.64 10.05 -18.37
N CYS A 51 13.14 10.02 -17.13
CA CYS A 51 14.29 10.81 -16.72
C CYS A 51 15.63 10.07 -16.79
N PHE A 52 15.68 8.77 -17.14
CA PHE A 52 16.91 7.99 -17.15
C PHE A 52 18.05 8.66 -17.94
N VAL A 53 17.74 9.09 -19.17
CA VAL A 53 18.71 9.77 -20.04
C VAL A 53 19.12 11.12 -19.46
N ASP A 54 18.18 11.86 -18.86
CA ASP A 54 18.46 13.15 -18.22
C ASP A 54 19.39 12.99 -17.01
N ILE A 55 19.21 11.93 -16.22
CA ILE A 55 20.09 11.62 -15.08
C ILE A 55 21.52 11.33 -15.57
N LEU A 56 21.66 10.59 -16.66
CA LEU A 56 22.97 10.28 -17.24
C LEU A 56 23.66 11.55 -17.78
N ARG A 57 22.91 12.43 -18.45
CA ARG A 57 23.42 13.69 -19.04
C ARG A 57 23.62 14.81 -18.02
N ALA A 58 23.00 14.73 -16.84
CA ALA A 58 23.09 15.78 -15.83
C ALA A 58 24.53 16.02 -15.35
N LYS A 59 24.86 17.29 -15.12
CA LYS A 59 26.16 17.76 -14.59
C LYS A 59 26.23 17.61 -13.06
N ILE A 60 25.87 16.44 -12.54
CA ILE A 60 25.95 16.10 -11.11
C ILE A 60 27.04 15.05 -10.86
N SER A 61 27.55 14.99 -9.62
CA SER A 61 28.59 14.03 -9.25
C SER A 61 28.13 12.58 -9.38
N TRP A 62 29.07 11.69 -9.71
CA TRP A 62 28.81 10.25 -9.89
C TRP A 62 28.09 9.59 -8.70
N PRO A 63 28.46 9.85 -7.43
CA PRO A 63 27.75 9.28 -6.29
C PRO A 63 26.26 9.69 -6.22
N LYS A 64 25.92 10.90 -6.64
CA LYS A 64 24.52 11.37 -6.70
C LYS A 64 23.75 10.64 -7.80
N LYS A 65 24.38 10.41 -8.96
CA LYS A 65 23.81 9.60 -10.05
C LYS A 65 23.56 8.16 -9.58
N PHE A 66 24.55 7.55 -8.93
CA PHE A 66 24.43 6.20 -8.38
C PHE A 66 23.30 6.11 -7.36
N ASN A 67 23.25 7.03 -6.39
CA ASN A 67 22.18 7.05 -5.40
C ASN A 67 20.79 7.17 -6.06
N LEU A 68 20.64 8.04 -7.06
CA LEU A 68 19.36 8.24 -7.73
C LEU A 68 18.96 7.03 -8.59
N ILE A 69 19.86 6.48 -9.40
CA ILE A 69 19.57 5.34 -10.26
C ILE A 69 19.42 4.07 -9.42
N PHE A 70 20.45 3.71 -8.66
CA PHE A 70 20.52 2.43 -7.97
C PHE A 70 19.67 2.42 -6.70
N LEU A 71 19.93 3.29 -5.72
CA LEU A 71 19.25 3.21 -4.42
C LEU A 71 17.80 3.67 -4.50
N PHE A 72 17.53 4.78 -5.18
CA PHE A 72 16.21 5.40 -5.19
C PHE A 72 15.23 4.73 -6.16
N PHE A 73 15.62 4.46 -7.41
CA PHE A 73 14.77 3.80 -8.40
C PHE A 73 14.93 2.27 -8.38
N LEU A 74 16.11 1.73 -8.70
CA LEU A 74 16.26 0.29 -8.92
C LEU A 74 16.03 -0.52 -7.65
N LEU A 75 16.80 -0.31 -6.59
CA LEU A 75 16.70 -1.08 -5.35
C LEU A 75 15.30 -0.97 -4.75
N ARG A 76 14.85 0.25 -4.45
CA ARG A 76 13.61 0.48 -3.70
C ARG A 76 12.35 0.17 -4.50
N LYS A 77 12.32 0.44 -5.80
CA LYS A 77 11.09 0.40 -6.59
C LYS A 77 11.02 -0.75 -7.60
N LEU A 78 12.16 -1.37 -7.96
CA LEU A 78 12.23 -2.54 -8.84
C LEU A 78 12.63 -3.81 -8.08
N ILE A 79 13.83 -3.83 -7.49
CA ILE A 79 14.43 -5.04 -6.90
C ILE A 79 13.64 -5.52 -5.68
N LEU A 80 13.33 -4.64 -4.71
CA LEU A 80 12.61 -5.06 -3.50
C LEU A 80 11.21 -5.64 -3.80
N PRO A 81 10.33 -4.97 -4.59
CA PRO A 81 9.03 -5.57 -4.95
C PRO A 81 9.15 -6.87 -5.75
N PHE A 82 10.14 -6.96 -6.66
CA PHE A 82 10.40 -8.17 -7.43
C PHE A 82 10.83 -9.33 -6.52
N TYR A 83 11.80 -9.08 -5.65
CA TYR A 83 12.33 -10.05 -4.70
C TYR A 83 11.23 -10.55 -3.74
N SER A 84 10.51 -9.64 -3.08
CA SER A 84 9.47 -10.02 -2.11
C SER A 84 8.37 -10.87 -2.74
N PHE A 85 7.85 -10.46 -3.92
CA PHE A 85 6.81 -11.21 -4.59
C PHE A 85 7.32 -12.58 -5.06
N THR A 86 8.48 -12.62 -5.72
CA THR A 86 9.02 -13.88 -6.26
C THR A 86 9.37 -14.86 -5.15
N LEU A 87 10.02 -14.42 -4.08
CA LEU A 87 10.40 -15.29 -2.97
C LEU A 87 9.17 -15.85 -2.24
N PHE A 88 8.27 -14.98 -1.78
CA PHE A 88 7.21 -15.38 -0.87
C PHE A 88 5.96 -15.91 -1.56
N CYS A 89 5.65 -15.45 -2.78
CA CYS A 89 4.42 -15.84 -3.49
C CYS A 89 4.66 -16.91 -4.55
N ILE A 90 5.91 -17.14 -4.99
CA ILE A 90 6.23 -18.10 -6.05
C ILE A 90 7.19 -19.18 -5.55
N ILE A 91 8.42 -18.82 -5.16
CA ILE A 91 9.46 -19.77 -4.80
C ILE A 91 9.05 -20.59 -3.58
N LEU A 92 8.58 -19.94 -2.51
CA LEU A 92 8.25 -20.62 -1.27
C LEU A 92 7.08 -21.63 -1.41
N PRO A 93 5.97 -21.33 -2.11
CA PRO A 93 4.99 -22.37 -2.44
C PRO A 93 5.56 -23.47 -3.34
N LEU A 94 6.36 -23.11 -4.34
CA LEU A 94 6.91 -24.06 -5.32
C LEU A 94 7.84 -25.09 -4.69
N THR A 95 8.64 -24.71 -3.69
CA THR A 95 9.53 -25.63 -2.97
C THR A 95 8.75 -26.72 -2.21
N MET A 96 7.46 -26.51 -1.92
CA MET A 96 6.61 -27.56 -1.34
C MET A 96 6.12 -28.59 -2.36
N PHE A 97 6.14 -28.24 -3.65
CA PHE A 97 5.76 -29.14 -4.74
C PHE A 97 6.97 -29.82 -5.39
N LEU A 98 8.18 -29.26 -5.22
CA LEU A 98 9.44 -29.79 -5.73
C LEU A 98 10.32 -30.27 -4.56
N PRO A 99 10.27 -31.57 -4.18
CA PRO A 99 10.98 -32.09 -3.02
C PRO A 99 12.51 -31.99 -3.12
N GLU A 100 13.06 -31.78 -4.31
CA GLU A 100 14.50 -31.59 -4.56
C GLU A 100 14.97 -30.14 -4.33
N ALA A 101 14.04 -29.19 -4.19
CA ALA A 101 14.34 -27.77 -4.03
C ALA A 101 14.43 -27.39 -2.54
N GLU A 102 15.58 -27.63 -1.93
CA GLU A 102 15.83 -27.18 -0.55
C GLU A 102 16.06 -25.67 -0.51
N LEU A 103 15.17 -24.93 0.16
CA LEU A 103 15.31 -23.49 0.34
C LEU A 103 15.99 -23.21 1.69
N PRO A 104 17.19 -22.62 1.70
CA PRO A 104 17.92 -22.44 2.95
C PRO A 104 17.23 -21.42 3.87
N ALA A 105 17.11 -21.79 5.15
CA ALA A 105 16.40 -21.01 6.16
C ALA A 105 16.91 -19.57 6.31
N TRP A 106 18.20 -19.30 6.05
CA TRP A 106 18.75 -17.94 6.13
C TRP A 106 18.13 -16.98 5.09
N VAL A 107 17.74 -17.47 3.91
CA VAL A 107 17.10 -16.66 2.88
C VAL A 107 15.68 -16.28 3.28
N VAL A 108 14.94 -17.23 3.86
CA VAL A 108 13.51 -17.05 4.19
C VAL A 108 13.33 -16.30 5.51
N CYS A 109 14.21 -16.54 6.49
CA CYS A 109 14.05 -15.98 7.83
C CYS A 109 15.00 -14.81 8.11
N TYR A 110 16.29 -14.93 7.75
CA TYR A 110 17.28 -13.92 8.18
C TYR A 110 17.23 -12.66 7.33
N ILE A 111 17.12 -12.78 6.00
CA ILE A 111 17.03 -11.57 5.14
C ILE A 111 15.81 -10.72 5.52
N PRO A 112 14.57 -11.26 5.61
CA PRO A 112 13.40 -10.46 5.96
C PRO A 112 13.43 -9.99 7.41
N GLY A 113 13.98 -10.80 8.31
CA GLY A 113 14.19 -10.43 9.72
C GLY A 113 15.13 -9.24 9.87
N VAL A 114 16.30 -9.28 9.23
CA VAL A 114 17.27 -8.17 9.23
C VAL A 114 16.67 -6.92 8.60
N MET A 115 16.01 -7.04 7.44
CA MET A 115 15.35 -5.90 6.80
C MET A 115 14.27 -5.26 7.69
N SER A 116 13.54 -6.08 8.46
CA SER A 116 12.53 -5.59 9.41
C SER A 116 13.16 -4.87 10.59
N ILE A 117 14.23 -5.43 11.17
CA ILE A 117 14.97 -4.80 12.26
C ILE A 117 15.53 -3.45 11.81
N LEU A 118 16.19 -3.41 10.65
CA LEU A 118 16.71 -2.16 10.07
C LEU A 118 15.60 -1.13 9.81
N GLY A 119 14.41 -1.57 9.41
CA GLY A 119 13.24 -0.71 9.21
C GLY A 119 12.66 -0.13 10.51
N VAL A 120 12.81 -0.82 11.63
CA VAL A 120 12.29 -0.40 12.95
C VAL A 120 13.28 0.46 13.73
N LEU A 121 14.58 0.41 13.41
CA LEU A 121 15.61 1.24 14.06
C LEU A 121 15.23 2.73 14.18
N PRO A 122 14.65 3.39 13.15
CA PRO A 122 14.26 4.80 13.26
C PRO A 122 13.04 5.05 14.16
N ALA A 123 12.25 4.02 14.48
CA ALA A 123 10.99 4.11 15.21
C ALA A 123 10.79 2.88 16.13
N PRO A 124 11.55 2.78 17.24
CA PRO A 124 11.58 1.58 18.09
C PRO A 124 10.23 1.25 18.74
N ARG A 125 9.35 2.25 18.89
CA ARG A 125 7.95 2.06 19.37
C ARG A 125 7.13 1.12 18.47
N SER A 126 7.57 0.88 17.25
CA SER A 126 6.88 0.03 16.27
C SER A 126 7.22 -1.46 16.40
N PHE A 127 8.11 -1.84 17.33
CA PHE A 127 8.57 -3.22 17.51
C PHE A 127 7.45 -4.26 17.67
N PRO A 128 6.37 -4.03 18.46
CA PRO A 128 5.28 -5.00 18.60
C PRO A 128 4.55 -5.30 17.28
N PHE A 129 4.66 -4.42 16.29
CA PHE A 129 3.96 -4.51 15.02
C PHE A 129 4.78 -5.17 13.90
N ILE A 130 6.01 -5.66 14.18
CA ILE A 130 6.88 -6.27 13.16
C ILE A 130 6.23 -7.45 12.45
N VAL A 131 5.69 -8.41 13.20
CA VAL A 131 5.10 -9.63 12.63
C VAL A 131 3.84 -9.30 11.81
N PRO A 132 2.86 -8.54 12.34
CA PRO A 132 1.73 -8.08 11.53
C PRO A 132 2.15 -7.28 10.28
N TYR A 133 3.16 -6.40 10.42
CA TYR A 133 3.70 -5.61 9.31
C TYR A 133 4.29 -6.50 8.21
N LEU A 134 5.10 -7.50 8.57
CA LEU A 134 5.69 -8.44 7.62
C LEU A 134 4.64 -9.22 6.83
N LEU A 135 3.63 -9.75 7.52
CA LEU A 135 2.54 -10.49 6.89
C LEU A 135 1.72 -9.60 5.94
N PHE A 136 1.45 -8.36 6.37
CA PHE A 136 0.76 -7.38 5.56
C PHE A 136 1.58 -6.93 4.34
N GLU A 137 2.89 -6.68 4.52
CA GLU A 137 3.82 -6.35 3.45
C GLU A 137 3.95 -7.47 2.41
N ASN A 138 3.96 -8.74 2.86
CA ASN A 138 3.93 -9.89 1.97
C ASN A 138 2.65 -9.92 1.14
N THR A 139 1.49 -9.59 1.73
CA THR A 139 0.24 -9.50 0.97
C THR A 139 0.27 -8.33 -0.03
N MET A 140 0.87 -7.21 0.36
CA MET A 140 1.11 -6.07 -0.52
C MET A 140 2.07 -6.35 -1.67
N SER A 141 2.94 -7.34 -1.57
CA SER A 141 3.94 -7.65 -2.59
C SER A 141 3.31 -7.86 -3.97
N VAL A 142 2.12 -8.47 -4.04
CA VAL A 142 1.34 -8.66 -5.27
C VAL A 142 0.97 -7.32 -5.91
N THR A 143 0.48 -6.38 -5.09
CA THR A 143 0.08 -5.05 -5.56
C THR A 143 1.30 -4.25 -6.01
N LYS A 144 2.38 -4.27 -5.21
CA LYS A 144 3.63 -3.55 -5.50
C LYS A 144 4.33 -4.10 -6.74
N PHE A 145 4.36 -5.42 -6.91
CA PHE A 145 4.93 -6.09 -8.09
C PHE A 145 4.14 -5.74 -9.36
N ASN A 146 2.82 -5.92 -9.34
CA ASN A 146 1.97 -5.58 -10.49
C ASN A 146 2.09 -4.10 -10.87
N ALA A 147 2.13 -3.21 -9.88
CA ALA A 147 2.30 -1.77 -10.09
C ALA A 147 3.66 -1.43 -10.71
N MET A 148 4.72 -2.07 -10.21
CA MET A 148 6.09 -1.92 -10.73
C MET A 148 6.15 -2.34 -12.21
N ILE A 149 5.61 -3.51 -12.55
CA ILE A 149 5.55 -4.02 -13.94
C ILE A 149 4.70 -3.09 -14.82
N SER A 150 3.55 -2.63 -14.32
CA SER A 150 2.68 -1.67 -15.01
C SER A 150 3.41 -0.36 -15.34
N GLY A 151 4.12 0.22 -14.37
CA GLY A 151 4.92 1.43 -14.57
C GLY A 151 6.09 1.22 -15.53
N LEU A 152 6.72 0.05 -15.52
CA LEU A 152 7.86 -0.26 -16.39
C LEU A 152 7.43 -0.51 -17.85
N PHE A 153 6.28 -1.15 -18.10
CA PHE A 153 5.86 -1.55 -19.46
C PHE A 153 4.69 -0.75 -20.04
N ARG A 154 4.19 0.29 -19.35
CA ARG A 154 3.05 1.13 -19.79
C ARG A 154 1.75 0.35 -20.03
N PHE A 155 1.42 -0.60 -19.16
CA PHE A 155 0.08 -1.19 -19.19
C PHE A 155 -0.97 -0.10 -18.87
N GLY A 156 -2.11 -0.08 -19.58
CA GLY A 156 -3.07 1.04 -19.60
C GLY A 156 -3.56 1.54 -18.23
N SER A 157 -3.48 0.72 -17.18
CA SER A 157 -3.79 1.11 -15.79
C SER A 157 -2.80 2.11 -15.16
N SER A 158 -1.68 2.39 -15.82
CA SER A 158 -0.65 3.31 -15.32
C SER A 158 -1.09 4.78 -15.35
N TYR A 159 -1.99 5.15 -16.28
CA TYR A 159 -2.48 6.52 -16.46
C TYR A 159 -3.78 6.84 -15.70
N GLU A 160 -4.42 5.85 -15.07
CA GLU A 160 -5.69 6.05 -14.37
C GLU A 160 -5.44 6.71 -13.00
N TRP A 161 -5.65 8.02 -12.93
CA TRP A 161 -5.50 8.80 -11.70
C TRP A 161 -6.74 8.65 -10.82
N VAL A 162 -6.89 7.49 -10.18
CA VAL A 162 -7.96 7.29 -9.19
C VAL A 162 -7.61 8.00 -7.89
N VAL A 163 -8.48 8.91 -7.43
CA VAL A 163 -8.33 9.62 -6.17
C VAL A 163 -8.45 8.63 -5.02
N THR A 164 -7.44 8.59 -4.15
CA THR A 164 -7.49 7.82 -2.91
C THR A 164 -8.40 8.53 -1.93
N LYS A 165 -9.48 7.85 -1.49
CA LYS A 165 -10.30 8.35 -0.39
C LYS A 165 -9.47 8.35 0.89
N LYS A 166 -9.55 9.46 1.64
CA LYS A 166 -8.83 9.66 2.90
C LYS A 166 -9.84 9.72 4.04
N LEU A 167 -9.44 9.31 5.25
CA LEU A 167 -10.29 9.25 6.44
C LEU A 167 -11.05 10.56 6.73
N GLY A 168 -10.43 11.72 6.52
CA GLY A 168 -11.07 13.02 6.80
C GLY A 168 -12.29 13.31 5.93
N ARG A 169 -12.33 12.78 4.70
CA ARG A 169 -13.45 12.97 3.77
C ARG A 169 -14.63 12.05 4.05
N SER A 170 -14.39 10.87 4.62
CA SER A 170 -15.47 9.96 5.01
C SER A 170 -16.08 10.37 6.34
N SER A 171 -15.27 10.85 7.29
CA SER A 171 -15.79 11.46 8.52
C SER A 171 -16.64 12.69 8.23
N GLU A 172 -16.34 13.52 7.23
CA GLU A 172 -17.26 14.61 6.85
C GLU A 172 -18.61 14.09 6.37
N THR A 173 -18.64 13.06 5.51
CA THR A 173 -19.93 12.46 5.07
C THR A 173 -20.68 11.75 6.19
N ASP A 174 -19.96 11.08 7.10
CA ASP A 174 -20.56 10.40 8.25
C ASP A 174 -21.01 11.43 9.30
N LEU A 175 -20.24 12.48 9.56
CA LEU A 175 -20.63 13.60 10.44
C LEU A 175 -21.85 14.34 9.90
N VAL A 176 -21.94 14.57 8.58
CA VAL A 176 -23.14 15.16 7.95
C VAL A 176 -24.34 14.21 8.05
N ALA A 177 -24.11 12.88 8.04
CA ALA A 177 -25.17 11.90 8.29
C ALA A 177 -25.61 11.89 9.78
N PHE A 178 -24.65 11.95 10.72
CA PHE A 178 -24.90 12.01 12.17
C PHE A 178 -25.54 13.33 12.62
N GLU A 179 -25.13 14.47 12.05
CA GLU A 179 -25.71 15.79 12.30
C GLU A 179 -27.17 15.82 11.85
N LYS A 180 -27.51 15.14 10.73
CA LYS A 180 -28.90 14.98 10.29
C LYS A 180 -29.72 13.95 11.08
N GLU A 181 -29.10 12.92 11.65
CA GLU A 181 -29.76 11.99 12.58
C GLU A 181 -30.04 12.62 13.96
N SER A 182 -29.24 13.61 14.36
CA SER A 182 -29.41 14.38 15.60
C SER A 182 -30.26 15.65 15.42
N GLU A 183 -30.43 16.14 14.19
CA GLU A 183 -31.33 17.25 13.84
C GLU A 183 -32.86 17.04 13.96
N PRO A 184 -33.45 15.86 14.25
CA PRO A 184 -34.89 15.80 14.53
C PRO A 184 -35.28 16.47 15.86
N LEU A 185 -34.31 16.76 16.75
CA LEU A 185 -34.60 17.09 18.16
C LEU A 185 -34.22 18.50 18.63
N MET A 186 -33.54 19.31 17.80
CA MET A 186 -33.23 20.70 18.15
C MET A 186 -33.44 21.67 16.98
N ARG A 187 -34.70 21.83 16.57
CA ARG A 187 -35.11 22.99 15.76
C ARG A 187 -36.16 23.81 16.49
N SER A 188 -35.74 24.43 17.59
CA SER A 188 -36.39 25.64 18.09
C SER A 188 -35.31 26.63 18.53
N ASN A 189 -35.29 27.77 17.84
CA ASN A 189 -34.58 29.01 18.16
C ASN A 189 -33.04 29.03 18.00
N SER A 190 -32.57 29.41 16.80
CA SER A 190 -31.74 30.62 16.70
C SER A 190 -31.74 31.19 15.27
N LEU A 191 -32.28 32.40 15.15
CA LEU A 191 -32.21 33.27 13.99
C LEU A 191 -30.82 33.92 13.94
N LEU A 192 -29.91 33.46 13.08
CA LEU A 192 -28.81 34.29 12.59
C LEU A 192 -28.53 33.98 11.12
N HIS A 193 -29.04 34.88 10.28
CA HIS A 193 -28.83 34.92 8.85
C HIS A 193 -27.37 35.30 8.57
N ARG A 194 -26.60 34.41 7.93
CA ARG A 194 -25.32 34.77 7.28
C ARG A 194 -25.45 34.47 5.78
N SER A 195 -25.16 35.49 4.99
CA SER A 195 -25.58 35.66 3.60
C SER A 195 -24.56 35.12 2.60
N ASN A 196 -25.08 34.45 1.56
CA ASN A 196 -24.60 34.40 0.17
C ASN A 196 -23.19 33.85 -0.15
N SER A 197 -23.06 32.52 -0.15
CA SER A 197 -22.12 31.78 -1.01
C SER A 197 -22.49 30.29 -1.22
N ASP A 198 -23.58 29.80 -0.60
CA ASP A 198 -23.81 28.36 -0.43
C ASP A 198 -24.69 27.70 -1.49
N SER A 199 -25.34 28.45 -2.38
CA SER A 199 -26.35 27.87 -3.30
C SER A 199 -25.78 26.79 -4.23
N GLY A 200 -24.55 26.96 -4.73
CA GLY A 200 -23.89 25.96 -5.57
C GLY A 200 -23.39 24.73 -4.80
N ILE A 201 -22.99 24.88 -3.53
CA ILE A 201 -22.54 23.78 -2.67
C ILE A 201 -23.73 22.98 -2.16
N GLU A 202 -24.86 23.64 -1.90
CA GLU A 202 -26.11 23.01 -1.49
C GLU A 202 -26.75 22.21 -2.65
N GLU A 203 -26.66 22.69 -3.89
CA GLU A 203 -27.07 21.92 -5.07
C GLU A 203 -26.13 20.73 -5.36
N LEU A 204 -24.81 20.93 -5.24
CA LEU A 204 -23.83 19.85 -5.40
C LEU A 204 -24.02 18.76 -4.34
N SER A 205 -24.26 19.17 -3.08
CA SER A 205 -24.51 18.24 -1.97
C SER A 205 -25.84 17.52 -2.13
N LYS A 206 -26.91 18.17 -2.64
CA LYS A 206 -28.19 17.52 -2.99
C LYS A 206 -28.02 16.51 -4.14
N LEU A 207 -27.20 16.84 -5.15
CA LEU A 207 -26.87 15.93 -6.25
C LEU A 207 -26.03 14.73 -5.77
N GLU A 208 -25.10 14.93 -4.84
CA GLU A 208 -24.37 13.85 -4.16
C GLU A 208 -25.29 13.03 -3.25
N LEU A 209 -26.25 13.66 -2.55
CA LEU A 209 -27.24 13.01 -1.67
C LEU A 209 -28.15 12.04 -2.44
N SER A 210 -28.60 12.42 -3.64
CA SER A 210 -29.45 11.57 -4.48
C SER A 210 -28.78 10.25 -4.91
N LYS A 211 -27.46 10.15 -4.78
CA LYS A 211 -26.67 8.95 -5.10
C LYS A 211 -26.35 8.06 -3.89
N ILE A 212 -26.61 8.49 -2.67
CA ILE A 212 -26.22 7.78 -1.44
C ILE A 212 -27.47 7.19 -0.79
N ALA A 213 -27.99 6.11 -1.39
CA ALA A 213 -28.76 5.14 -0.62
C ALA A 213 -27.84 4.47 0.42
N PRO A 214 -28.35 4.04 1.59
CA PRO A 214 -27.54 3.33 2.60
C PRO A 214 -27.03 2.03 1.99
N LYS A 215 -25.80 2.04 1.48
CA LYS A 215 -25.16 0.83 0.98
C LYS A 215 -24.69 0.06 2.19
N THR A 216 -25.38 -1.05 2.47
CA THR A 216 -24.81 -2.13 3.27
C THR A 216 -23.40 -2.42 2.74
N LYS A 217 -22.37 -2.20 3.56
CA LYS A 217 -20.97 -2.47 3.18
C LYS A 217 -20.88 -3.98 2.92
N LYS A 218 -21.00 -4.39 1.66
CA LYS A 218 -20.69 -5.76 1.25
C LYS A 218 -19.18 -5.88 1.12
N ASN A 219 -18.62 -6.85 1.86
CA ASN A 219 -17.20 -7.15 1.81
C ASN A 219 -16.79 -7.50 0.37
N ARG A 220 -15.72 -6.87 -0.10
CA ARG A 220 -15.26 -7.05 -1.48
C ARG A 220 -14.34 -8.26 -1.55
N LEU A 221 -14.56 -9.13 -2.53
CA LEU A 221 -13.71 -10.31 -2.72
C LEU A 221 -12.53 -9.98 -3.65
N TYR A 222 -11.31 -10.00 -3.11
CA TYR A 222 -10.10 -9.81 -3.91
C TYR A 222 -9.59 -11.15 -4.44
N ARG A 223 -10.00 -11.48 -5.67
CA ARG A 223 -9.76 -12.80 -6.30
C ARG A 223 -8.29 -13.20 -6.39
N LYS A 224 -7.36 -12.27 -6.64
CA LYS A 224 -5.93 -12.58 -6.79
C LYS A 224 -5.32 -13.01 -5.46
N GLU A 225 -5.65 -12.28 -4.40
CA GLU A 225 -5.22 -12.54 -3.04
C GLU A 225 -5.84 -13.84 -2.53
N LEU A 226 -7.12 -14.11 -2.82
CA LEU A 226 -7.78 -15.38 -2.50
C LEU A 226 -7.16 -16.58 -3.23
N ALA A 227 -6.82 -16.43 -4.52
CA ALA A 227 -6.15 -17.50 -5.26
C ALA A 227 -4.78 -17.83 -4.65
N LEU A 228 -4.00 -16.81 -4.30
CA LEU A 228 -2.72 -16.99 -3.62
C LEU A 228 -2.89 -17.55 -2.20
N ALA A 229 -3.94 -17.16 -1.48
CA ALA A 229 -4.28 -17.73 -0.18
C ALA A 229 -4.50 -19.24 -0.31
N PHE A 230 -5.27 -19.68 -1.30
CA PHE A 230 -5.52 -21.10 -1.54
C PHE A 230 -4.23 -21.85 -1.85
N ILE A 231 -3.38 -21.31 -2.75
CA ILE A 231 -2.09 -21.92 -3.07
C ILE A 231 -1.20 -22.04 -1.82
N LEU A 232 -1.08 -20.97 -1.02
CA LEU A 232 -0.27 -20.95 0.20
C LEU A 232 -0.80 -21.92 1.27
N LEU A 233 -2.11 -22.03 1.44
CA LEU A 233 -2.74 -22.94 2.40
C LEU A 233 -2.62 -24.41 1.95
N THR A 234 -2.75 -24.70 0.65
CA THR A 234 -2.47 -26.05 0.15
C THR A 234 -0.99 -26.42 0.33
N ALA A 235 -0.08 -25.48 0.08
CA ALA A 235 1.34 -25.64 0.34
C ALA A 235 1.64 -25.86 1.83
N SER A 236 0.95 -25.16 2.75
CA SER A 236 1.11 -25.39 4.19
C SER A 236 0.65 -26.78 4.60
N VAL A 237 -0.51 -27.24 4.13
CA VAL A 237 -0.98 -28.62 4.41
C VAL A 237 0.03 -29.65 3.89
N ARG A 238 0.59 -29.45 2.70
CA ARG A 238 1.63 -30.33 2.16
C ARG A 238 2.91 -30.31 2.99
N SER A 239 3.36 -29.13 3.43
CA SER A 239 4.52 -28.95 4.31
C SER A 239 4.34 -29.68 5.65
N LEU A 240 3.12 -29.68 6.20
CA LEU A 240 2.78 -30.39 7.44
C LEU A 240 2.95 -31.91 7.25
N LEU A 241 2.51 -32.44 6.11
CA LEU A 241 2.66 -33.85 5.76
C LEU A 241 4.11 -34.26 5.47
N SER A 242 4.96 -33.32 5.05
CA SER A 242 6.37 -33.54 4.73
C SER A 242 7.34 -33.30 5.91
N ALA A 243 6.81 -33.08 7.12
CA ALA A 243 7.58 -32.80 8.35
C ALA A 243 8.53 -31.56 8.29
N GLN A 244 8.32 -30.64 7.35
CA GLN A 244 9.07 -29.38 7.27
C GLN A 244 8.44 -28.31 8.18
N GLY A 245 8.72 -28.40 9.48
CA GLY A 245 8.02 -27.63 10.51
C GLY A 245 8.11 -26.11 10.39
N ILE A 246 9.28 -25.54 10.05
CA ILE A 246 9.46 -24.08 9.98
C ILE A 246 8.72 -23.48 8.77
N HIS A 247 8.79 -24.15 7.62
CA HIS A 247 8.10 -23.72 6.40
C HIS A 247 6.57 -23.79 6.57
N PHE A 248 6.07 -24.78 7.31
CA PHE A 248 4.65 -24.90 7.63
C PHE A 248 4.10 -23.65 8.29
N TYR A 249 4.71 -23.17 9.39
CA TYR A 249 4.21 -22.00 10.10
C TYR A 249 4.23 -20.76 9.21
N PHE A 250 5.31 -20.55 8.45
CA PHE A 250 5.43 -19.40 7.58
C PHE A 250 4.34 -19.41 6.48
N LEU A 251 4.14 -20.54 5.82
CA LEU A 251 3.12 -20.73 4.79
C LEU A 251 1.70 -20.60 5.36
N LEU A 252 1.46 -21.13 6.56
CA LEU A 252 0.17 -21.03 7.24
C LEU A 252 -0.17 -19.58 7.57
N PHE A 253 0.71 -18.87 8.30
CA PHE A 253 0.46 -17.49 8.68
C PHE A 253 0.34 -16.57 7.46
N GLN A 254 1.14 -16.81 6.42
CA GLN A 254 1.03 -16.07 5.18
C GLN A 254 -0.27 -16.38 4.43
N GLY A 255 -0.65 -17.66 4.30
CA GLY A 255 -1.90 -18.07 3.65
C GLY A 255 -3.13 -17.51 4.36
N VAL A 256 -3.15 -17.54 5.70
CA VAL A 256 -4.20 -16.91 6.51
C VAL A 256 -4.24 -15.40 6.29
N SER A 257 -3.09 -14.73 6.23
CA SER A 257 -3.03 -13.29 5.99
C SER A 257 -3.61 -12.91 4.62
N PHE A 258 -3.24 -13.65 3.57
CA PHE A 258 -3.81 -13.48 2.23
C PHE A 258 -5.32 -13.77 2.19
N LEU A 259 -5.80 -14.73 2.99
CA LEU A 259 -7.22 -15.03 3.10
C LEU A 259 -7.99 -13.88 3.78
N VAL A 260 -7.53 -13.42 4.94
CA VAL A 260 -8.12 -12.30 5.69
C VAL A 260 -8.21 -11.05 4.82
N VAL A 261 -7.11 -10.73 4.14
CA VAL A 261 -7.03 -9.62 3.20
C VAL A 261 -7.93 -9.85 1.99
N GLY A 262 -7.95 -11.06 1.44
CA GLY A 262 -8.75 -11.43 0.26
C GLY A 262 -10.25 -11.36 0.50
N LEU A 263 -10.68 -11.56 1.74
CA LEU A 263 -12.06 -11.41 2.21
C LEU A 263 -12.40 -9.97 2.65
N ASP A 264 -11.46 -9.02 2.56
CA ASP A 264 -11.64 -7.61 2.96
C ASP A 264 -11.97 -7.42 4.44
N LEU A 265 -11.47 -8.32 5.30
CA LEU A 265 -11.69 -8.26 6.76
C LEU A 265 -10.77 -7.24 7.48
N ILE A 266 -9.96 -6.48 6.73
CA ILE A 266 -9.06 -5.46 7.28
C ILE A 266 -9.72 -4.09 7.16
N GLY A 267 -10.01 -3.49 8.32
CA GLY A 267 -10.61 -2.15 8.39
C GLY A 267 -12.12 -2.13 8.61
N GLU A 268 -12.75 -3.29 8.84
CA GLU A 268 -14.00 -3.32 9.62
C GLU A 268 -13.65 -2.88 11.04
N GLN A 269 -13.73 -1.57 11.29
CA GLN A 269 -13.94 -1.13 12.66
C GLN A 269 -15.23 -1.81 13.12
N VAL A 270 -15.09 -2.62 14.17
CA VAL A 270 -16.20 -3.01 15.02
C VAL A 270 -16.85 -1.70 15.47
N SER A 271 -17.93 -1.34 14.78
CA SER A 271 -18.88 -0.32 15.19
C SER A 271 -19.61 -0.79 16.44
#